data_AF-A0A2M7RXE1-F1
#
_entry.id   AF-A0A2M7RXE1-F1
#
_cell.length_a   1.000
_cell.length_b   1.000
_cell.length_c   1.000
_cell.angle_alpha   90.00
_cell.angle_beta   90.00
_cell.angle_gamma   90.00
#
_symmetry.space_group_name_H-M   'P 1'
#
loop_
_entity.id
_entity.type
_entity.pdbx_description
1 polymer ?
#
loop_
_entity_poly.entity_id
_entity_poly.type
_entity_poly.pdbx_seq_one_letter_code
_entity_poly.pdbx_strand_id
1 'polypeptide(L)'
;IGEYKVVKDKWRNIEVNYYVEEAFEPYAKDIFGLTPEMIEFYSNILGVDYPWQKYHQVVVRDYVSGAMENTSAVIFGDFVYQTKREMIDGSSGEDVIAHELFHHWFGDLVTCESWSNLPLNESFATYSEFLWNEYKHGNDKAAHGLQQD
;
A
#
# COMPACT_ATOMS: atom_id res chain seq x y z
N ILE A 1 9.24 17.02 6.17
CA ILE A 1 8.93 18.30 5.49
C ILE A 1 9.84 18.40 4.28
N GLY A 2 9.29 18.51 3.08
CA GLY A 2 10.03 18.52 1.81
C GLY A 2 9.18 19.04 0.66
N GLU A 3 9.78 19.24 -0.51
CA GLU A 3 9.09 19.69 -1.72
C GLU A 3 8.47 18.49 -2.44
N TYR A 4 7.16 18.32 -2.26
CA TYR A 4 6.38 17.26 -2.88
C TYR A 4 5.37 17.83 -3.88
N LYS A 5 5.15 17.11 -4.97
CA LYS A 5 3.91 17.21 -5.75
C LYS A 5 2.87 16.33 -5.10
N VAL A 6 1.64 16.84 -5.04
CA VAL A 6 0.50 16.13 -4.46
C VAL A 6 -0.45 15.77 -5.57
N VAL A 7 -0.46 14.49 -5.93
CA VAL A 7 -1.42 13.94 -6.88
C VAL A 7 -2.65 13.49 -6.11
N LYS A 8 -3.80 14.07 -6.43
CA LYS A 8 -5.05 13.81 -5.72
C LYS A 8 -5.74 12.56 -6.24
N ASP A 9 -6.25 11.78 -5.30
CA ASP A 9 -7.17 10.68 -5.56
C ASP A 9 -8.17 10.54 -4.41
N LYS A 10 -9.15 9.65 -4.58
CA LYS A 10 -10.15 9.41 -3.55
C LYS A 10 -10.73 8.01 -3.63
N TRP A 11 -11.07 7.48 -2.46
CA TRP A 11 -12.00 6.38 -2.31
C TRP A 11 -13.29 6.93 -1.71
N ARG A 12 -14.40 6.87 -2.46
CA ARG A 12 -15.67 7.51 -2.10
C ARG A 12 -15.48 9.00 -1.75
N ASN A 13 -15.63 9.38 -0.47
CA ASN A 13 -15.42 10.74 0.07
C ASN A 13 -14.12 10.89 0.88
N ILE A 14 -13.29 9.86 0.95
CA ILE A 14 -12.02 9.82 1.67
C ILE A 14 -10.88 10.17 0.70
N GLU A 15 -10.01 11.10 1.09
CA GLU A 15 -8.86 11.48 0.28
C GLU A 15 -7.79 10.37 0.29
N VAL A 16 -7.26 10.03 -0.89
CA VAL A 16 -6.25 8.99 -1.12
C VAL A 16 -5.08 9.61 -1.89
N ASN A 17 -4.41 10.61 -1.31
CA ASN A 17 -3.45 11.45 -2.02
C ASN A 17 -2.04 10.84 -2.05
N TYR A 18 -1.29 11.11 -3.13
CA TYR A 18 0.07 10.62 -3.34
C TYR A 18 1.06 11.80 -3.30
N TYR A 19 2.06 11.70 -2.43
CA TYR A 19 3.12 12.69 -2.24
C TYR A 19 4.40 12.14 -2.84
N VAL A 20 4.76 12.69 -4.00
CA VAL A 20 5.90 12.24 -4.80
C VAL A 20 6.78 13.42 -5.20
N GLU A 21 8.01 13.13 -5.59
CA GLU A 21 8.88 14.14 -6.18
C GLU A 21 8.38 14.58 -7.57
N GLU A 22 8.75 15.78 -7.98
CA GLU A 22 8.30 16.38 -9.25
C GLU A 22 8.56 15.50 -10.47
N ALA A 23 9.69 14.80 -10.51
CA ALA A 23 10.03 13.88 -11.59
C ALA A 23 9.03 12.71 -11.73
N PHE A 24 8.34 12.34 -10.65
CA PHE A 24 7.42 11.19 -10.58
C PHE A 24 5.94 11.58 -10.53
N GLU A 25 5.62 12.88 -10.48
CA GLU A 25 4.23 13.38 -10.57
C GLU A 25 3.45 12.75 -11.74
N PRO A 26 4.00 12.62 -12.97
CA PRO A 26 3.27 12.02 -14.09
C PRO A 26 2.97 10.53 -13.93
N TYR A 27 3.70 9.83 -13.04
CA TYR A 27 3.62 8.38 -12.85
C TYR A 27 2.92 7.99 -11.55
N ALA A 28 2.60 8.95 -10.67
CA ALA A 28 2.02 8.65 -9.35
C ALA A 28 0.76 7.78 -9.41
N LYS A 29 -0.10 7.98 -10.42
CA LYS A 29 -1.29 7.13 -10.61
C LYS A 29 -0.99 5.78 -11.24
N ASP A 30 0.09 5.66 -11.99
CA ASP A 30 0.53 4.36 -12.48
C ASP A 30 1.11 3.52 -11.31
N ILE A 31 1.78 4.17 -10.34
CA ILE A 31 2.34 3.52 -9.13
C ILE A 31 1.24 3.18 -8.10
N PHE A 32 0.41 4.15 -7.74
CA PHE A 32 -0.50 4.07 -6.60
C PHE A 32 -1.99 3.98 -6.97
N GLY A 33 -2.34 4.06 -8.25
CA GLY A 33 -3.73 4.22 -8.69
C GLY A 33 -4.67 3.07 -8.36
N LEU A 34 -4.13 1.92 -7.94
CA LEU A 34 -4.92 0.77 -7.48
C LEU A 34 -5.35 0.90 -6.01
N THR A 35 -4.78 1.81 -5.24
CA THR A 35 -5.07 1.95 -3.80
C THR A 35 -6.57 2.16 -3.50
N PRO A 36 -7.34 3.02 -4.22
CA PRO A 36 -8.78 3.12 -3.97
C PRO A 36 -9.55 1.80 -4.19
N GLU A 37 -9.11 0.96 -5.13
CA GLU A 37 -9.70 -0.36 -5.38
C GLU A 37 -9.32 -1.34 -4.27
N MET A 38 -8.06 -1.33 -3.81
CA MET A 38 -7.61 -2.11 -2.66
C MET A 38 -8.42 -1.76 -1.40
N ILE A 39 -8.68 -0.46 -1.16
CA ILE A 39 -9.51 -0.01 -0.03
C ILE A 39 -10.91 -0.61 -0.11
N GLU A 40 -11.55 -0.56 -1.29
CA GLU A 40 -12.88 -1.14 -1.50
C GLU A 40 -12.85 -2.67 -1.30
N PHE A 41 -11.84 -3.35 -1.84
CA PHE A 41 -11.67 -4.79 -1.71
C PHE A 41 -11.54 -5.21 -0.24
N TYR A 42 -10.61 -4.61 0.51
CA TYR A 42 -10.38 -4.93 1.91
C TYR A 42 -11.58 -4.58 2.79
N SER A 43 -12.24 -3.45 2.52
CA SER A 43 -13.48 -3.09 3.21
C SER A 43 -14.56 -4.16 3.07
N ASN A 44 -14.70 -4.74 1.88
CA ASN A 44 -15.71 -5.75 1.58
C ASN A 44 -15.39 -7.11 2.22
N ILE A 45 -14.15 -7.60 2.14
CA ILE A 45 -13.80 -8.92 2.69
C ILE A 45 -13.79 -8.90 4.22
N LEU A 46 -13.43 -7.78 4.84
CA LEU A 46 -13.42 -7.61 6.29
C LEU A 46 -14.79 -7.25 6.85
N GLY A 47 -15.69 -6.73 6.01
CA GLY A 47 -17.00 -6.21 6.43
C GLY A 47 -16.90 -4.93 7.26
N VAL A 48 -15.78 -4.21 7.16
CA VAL A 48 -15.48 -2.98 7.91
C VAL A 48 -14.93 -1.96 6.92
N ASP A 49 -15.70 -0.91 6.63
CA ASP A 49 -15.24 0.21 5.81
C ASP A 49 -13.94 0.81 6.39
N TYR A 50 -13.10 1.39 5.51
CA TYR A 50 -11.87 2.06 5.92
C TYR A 50 -12.12 3.05 7.08
N PRO A 51 -11.49 2.86 8.25
CA PRO A 51 -11.93 3.48 9.49
C PRO A 51 -11.34 4.88 9.73
N TRP A 52 -10.46 5.38 8.86
CA TRP A 52 -9.72 6.63 9.04
C TRP A 52 -10.21 7.74 8.11
N GLN A 53 -9.93 9.01 8.45
CA GLN A 53 -10.47 10.17 7.72
C GLN A 53 -9.82 10.41 6.34
N LYS A 54 -8.64 9.85 6.10
CA LYS A 54 -7.84 10.00 4.90
C LYS A 54 -6.79 8.89 4.82
N TYR A 55 -6.23 8.68 3.64
CA TYR A 55 -5.08 7.83 3.39
C TYR A 55 -4.10 8.59 2.51
N HIS A 56 -2.86 8.75 2.94
CA HIS A 56 -1.83 9.41 2.14
C HIS A 56 -0.66 8.45 1.96
N GLN A 57 -0.05 8.49 0.78
CA GLN A 57 1.13 7.69 0.46
C GLN A 57 2.27 8.64 0.15
N VAL A 58 3.35 8.54 0.92
CA VAL A 58 4.47 9.47 0.88
C VAL A 58 5.74 8.71 0.55
N VAL A 59 6.40 9.07 -0.55
CA VAL A 59 7.67 8.44 -0.92
C VAL A 59 8.84 9.23 -0.32
N VAL A 60 9.80 8.52 0.28
CA VAL A 60 10.96 9.09 0.95
C VAL A 60 12.22 8.37 0.46
N ARG A 61 13.27 9.14 0.14
CA ARG A 61 14.59 8.60 -0.23
C ARG A 61 15.29 7.96 0.97
N ASP A 62 16.13 6.96 0.71
CA ASP A 62 16.98 6.32 1.72
C ASP A 62 16.21 5.79 2.95
N TYR A 63 15.00 5.27 2.76
CA TYR A 63 14.17 4.76 3.85
C TYR A 63 14.59 3.34 4.27
N VAL A 64 15.04 3.19 5.52
CA VAL A 64 15.70 1.96 6.01
C VAL A 64 14.77 0.75 6.14
N SER A 65 13.48 0.97 6.38
CA SER A 65 12.52 -0.11 6.65
C SER A 65 11.82 -0.64 5.40
N GLY A 66 12.12 -0.10 4.21
CA GLY A 66 11.33 -0.35 3.01
C GLY A 66 10.06 0.51 3.01
N ALA A 67 9.06 0.18 3.82
CA ALA A 67 7.85 0.96 4.01
C ALA A 67 7.41 0.99 5.49
N MET A 68 6.38 1.76 5.82
CA MET A 68 5.85 1.88 7.18
C MET A 68 4.40 2.38 7.18
N GLU A 69 3.58 1.71 7.98
CA GLU A 69 2.12 1.75 8.00
C GLU A 69 1.51 2.97 8.72
N ASN A 70 2.28 4.04 8.93
CA ASN A 70 1.88 5.17 9.76
C ASN A 70 0.43 5.61 9.46
N THR A 71 -0.44 5.54 10.47
CA THR A 71 -1.88 5.69 10.30
C THR A 71 -2.24 6.95 9.51
N SER A 72 -3.00 6.78 8.42
CA SER A 72 -3.41 7.81 7.45
C SER A 72 -2.31 8.46 6.59
N ALA A 73 -1.03 8.11 6.77
CA ALA A 73 0.11 8.68 6.04
C ALA A 73 1.26 7.69 5.90
N VAL A 74 1.06 6.65 5.10
CA VAL A 74 2.02 5.57 4.85
C VAL A 74 3.28 6.12 4.19
N ILE A 75 4.43 5.64 4.64
CA ILE A 75 5.74 5.97 4.08
C ILE A 75 6.22 4.81 3.23
N PHE A 76 6.66 5.11 2.01
CA PHE A 76 7.34 4.16 1.13
C PHE A 76 8.75 4.65 0.83
N GLY A 77 9.70 3.73 0.74
CA GLY A 77 11.01 3.99 0.17
C GLY A 77 10.92 4.29 -1.32
N ASP A 78 11.97 4.89 -1.87
CA ASP A 78 12.06 5.26 -3.29
C ASP A 78 12.09 4.06 -4.27
N PHE A 79 12.15 2.83 -3.78
CA PHE A 79 12.02 1.62 -4.60
C PHE A 79 10.66 1.50 -5.33
N VAL A 80 9.61 2.17 -4.82
CA VAL A 80 8.29 2.20 -5.49
C VAL A 80 8.27 3.13 -6.71
N TYR A 81 9.29 3.97 -6.88
CA TYR A 81 9.36 4.85 -8.04
C TYR A 81 9.67 4.06 -9.30
N GLN A 82 8.74 4.14 -10.25
CA GLN A 82 8.90 3.62 -11.59
C GLN A 82 8.34 4.59 -12.62
N THR A 83 8.99 4.61 -13.77
CA THR A 83 8.48 5.20 -15.00
C THR A 83 7.60 4.20 -15.73
N LYS A 84 6.80 4.68 -16.70
CA LYS A 84 6.01 3.81 -17.58
C LYS A 84 6.82 2.74 -18.30
N ARG A 85 8.11 2.99 -18.57
CA ARG A 85 8.97 2.01 -19.22
C ARG A 85 9.34 0.87 -18.27
N GLU A 86 9.68 1.19 -17.03
CA GLU A 86 10.06 0.22 -16.01
C GLU A 86 8.87 -0.65 -15.59
N MET A 87 7.66 -0.08 -15.56
CA MET A 87 6.44 -0.83 -15.23
C MET A 87 6.06 -1.91 -16.27
N ILE A 88 6.67 -1.91 -17.46
CA ILE A 88 6.50 -3.00 -18.44
C ILE A 88 7.07 -4.31 -17.88
N ASP A 89 8.11 -4.21 -17.04
CA ASP A 89 8.76 -5.36 -16.41
C ASP A 89 8.05 -5.79 -15.11
N GLY A 90 6.96 -5.10 -14.73
CA GLY A 90 6.17 -5.36 -13.52
C GLY A 90 6.14 -4.17 -12.55
N SER A 91 5.21 -4.20 -11.61
CA SER A 91 5.16 -3.23 -10.51
C SER A 91 6.20 -3.59 -9.45
N SER A 92 6.99 -2.61 -9.01
CA SER A 92 7.99 -2.78 -7.95
C SER A 92 7.43 -2.60 -6.53
N GLY A 93 6.19 -2.12 -6.40
CA GLY A 93 5.63 -1.73 -5.11
C GLY A 93 4.20 -2.16 -4.84
N GLU A 94 3.51 -2.80 -5.79
CA GLU A 94 2.08 -3.12 -5.64
C GLU A 94 1.79 -3.99 -4.40
N ASP A 95 2.60 -5.01 -4.16
CA ASP A 95 2.44 -5.92 -3.02
C ASP A 95 2.70 -5.18 -1.69
N VAL A 96 3.77 -4.39 -1.62
CA VAL A 96 4.05 -3.56 -0.43
C VAL A 96 2.95 -2.53 -0.21
N ILE A 97 2.40 -1.90 -1.25
CA ILE A 97 1.27 -0.96 -1.13
C ILE A 97 0.04 -1.67 -0.54
N ALA A 98 -0.20 -2.92 -0.93
CA ALA A 98 -1.28 -3.74 -0.39
C ALA A 98 -1.04 -4.08 1.09
N HIS A 99 0.17 -4.53 1.44
CA HIS A 99 0.62 -4.82 2.82
C HIS A 99 0.41 -3.62 3.75
N GLU A 100 0.97 -2.47 3.38
CA GLU A 100 0.89 -1.26 4.19
C GLU A 100 -0.53 -0.71 4.34
N LEU A 101 -1.35 -0.85 3.29
CA LEU A 101 -2.76 -0.46 3.38
C LEU A 101 -3.54 -1.37 4.32
N PHE A 102 -3.26 -2.67 4.31
CA PHE A 102 -3.99 -3.63 5.15
C PHE A 102 -3.76 -3.40 6.64
N HIS A 103 -2.60 -2.84 7.00
CA HIS A 103 -2.31 -2.44 8.37
C HIS A 103 -3.33 -1.46 8.99
N HIS A 104 -4.04 -0.68 8.17
CA HIS A 104 -5.11 0.21 8.68
C HIS A 104 -6.25 -0.54 9.37
N TRP A 105 -6.43 -1.83 9.09
CA TRP A 105 -7.32 -2.73 9.85
C TRP A 105 -6.55 -3.57 10.87
N PHE A 106 -5.43 -4.19 10.48
CA PHE A 106 -4.62 -5.07 11.32
C PHE A 106 -3.20 -4.54 11.51
N GLY A 107 -2.96 -3.87 12.62
CA GLY A 107 -1.75 -3.08 12.87
C GLY A 107 -2.14 -1.78 13.58
N ASP A 108 -3.14 -1.11 13.02
CA ASP A 108 -3.64 0.18 13.51
C ASP A 108 -4.98 0.06 14.25
N LEU A 109 -6.04 -0.42 13.60
CA LEU A 109 -7.38 -0.50 14.22
C LEU A 109 -7.43 -1.61 15.29
N VAL A 110 -6.92 -2.79 14.94
CA VAL A 110 -6.64 -3.88 15.87
C VAL A 110 -5.15 -4.08 15.88
N THR A 111 -4.52 -3.92 17.04
CA THR A 111 -3.06 -4.00 17.18
C THR A 111 -2.64 -5.01 18.23
N CYS A 112 -1.39 -5.45 18.14
CA CYS A 112 -0.79 -6.41 19.05
C CYS A 112 -0.64 -5.83 20.47
N GLU A 113 -0.85 -6.67 21.51
CA GLU A 113 -0.73 -6.25 22.91
C GLU A 113 0.72 -5.86 23.28
N SER A 114 1.69 -6.53 22.65
CA SER A 114 3.11 -6.31 22.91
C SER A 114 3.94 -6.60 21.65
N TRP A 115 5.18 -6.11 21.62
CA TRP A 115 6.12 -6.38 20.54
C TRP A 115 6.40 -7.86 20.30
N SER A 116 6.26 -8.70 21.33
CA SER A 116 6.41 -10.16 21.15
C SER A 116 5.29 -10.76 20.28
N ASN A 117 4.18 -10.04 20.13
CA ASN A 117 3.04 -10.40 19.30
C ASN A 117 3.06 -9.67 17.93
N LEU A 118 4.12 -8.92 17.61
CA LEU A 118 4.28 -8.23 16.32
C LEU A 118 4.04 -9.16 15.11
N PRO A 119 4.46 -10.44 15.11
CA PRO A 119 4.16 -11.33 13.99
C PRO A 119 2.67 -11.44 13.66
N LEU A 120 1.76 -11.15 14.61
CA LEU A 120 0.33 -11.12 14.33
C LEU A 120 -0.03 -9.99 13.35
N ASN A 121 0.51 -8.78 13.55
CA ASN A 121 0.24 -7.66 12.65
C ASN A 121 0.85 -7.95 11.27
N GLU A 122 2.14 -8.28 11.23
CA GLU A 122 2.88 -8.50 9.98
C GLU A 122 2.34 -9.67 9.16
N SER A 123 2.02 -10.81 9.79
CA SER A 123 1.54 -11.98 9.04
C SER A 123 0.18 -11.74 8.37
N PHE A 124 -0.70 -10.94 8.99
CA PHE A 124 -1.95 -10.56 8.37
C PHE A 124 -1.74 -9.60 7.19
N ALA A 125 -0.81 -8.66 7.32
CA ALA A 125 -0.44 -7.76 6.24
C ALA A 125 0.21 -8.52 5.06
N THR A 126 1.13 -9.45 5.31
CA THR A 126 1.70 -10.31 4.26
C THR A 126 0.63 -11.18 3.60
N TYR A 127 -0.29 -11.76 4.38
CA TYR A 127 -1.41 -12.52 3.81
C TYR A 127 -2.33 -11.66 2.93
N SER A 128 -2.43 -10.37 3.22
CA SER A 128 -3.23 -9.44 2.43
C SER A 128 -2.67 -9.23 1.01
N GLU A 129 -1.36 -9.37 0.82
CA GLU A 129 -0.71 -9.31 -0.49
C GLU A 129 -1.20 -10.46 -1.37
N PHE A 130 -1.25 -11.68 -0.81
CA PHE A 130 -1.80 -12.85 -1.48
C PHE A 130 -3.28 -12.61 -1.87
N LEU A 131 -4.10 -12.14 -0.93
CA LEU A 131 -5.52 -11.88 -1.16
C LEU A 131 -5.73 -10.85 -2.29
N TRP A 132 -4.92 -9.79 -2.29
CA TRP A 132 -4.98 -8.78 -3.34
C TRP A 132 -4.57 -9.34 -4.69
N ASN A 133 -3.47 -10.09 -4.76
CA ASN A 133 -3.02 -10.71 -5.99
C ASN A 133 -4.04 -11.71 -6.55
N GLU A 134 -4.66 -12.51 -5.68
CA GLU A 134 -5.72 -13.45 -6.07
C GLU A 134 -6.91 -12.69 -6.67
N TYR A 135 -7.35 -11.60 -6.03
CA TYR A 135 -8.44 -10.76 -6.51
C TYR A 135 -8.13 -10.06 -7.84
N LYS A 136 -6.96 -9.40 -7.94
CA LYS A 136 -6.65 -8.49 -9.04
C LYS A 136 -6.09 -9.18 -10.27
N HIS A 137 -5.27 -10.20 -10.06
CA HIS A 137 -4.45 -10.83 -11.10
C HIS A 137 -4.71 -12.33 -11.25
N GLY A 138 -5.49 -12.93 -10.35
CA GLY A 138 -5.86 -14.33 -10.36
C GLY A 138 -4.89 -15.27 -9.65
N ASN A 139 -5.32 -16.52 -9.51
CA ASN A 139 -4.69 -17.52 -8.64
C ASN A 139 -3.22 -17.82 -8.98
N ASP A 140 -2.85 -17.77 -10.26
CA ASP A 140 -1.47 -18.09 -10.68
C ASP A 140 -0.47 -17.05 -10.18
N LYS A 141 -0.83 -15.75 -10.21
CA LYS A 141 0.03 -14.69 -9.66
C LYS A 141 0.11 -14.80 -8.14
N ALA A 142 -1.03 -15.02 -7.49
CA ALA A 142 -1.10 -15.20 -6.04
C ALA A 142 -0.23 -16.39 -5.57
N ALA A 143 -0.30 -17.52 -6.27
CA ALA A 143 0.49 -18.72 -5.96
C ALA A 143 1.99 -18.53 -6.23
N HIS A 144 2.38 -17.70 -7.19
CA HIS A 144 3.78 -17.36 -7.43
C HIS A 144 4.36 -16.50 -6.28
N GLY A 145 3.58 -15.55 -5.74
CA GLY A 145 4.00 -14.75 -4.58
C GLY A 145 4.40 -15.60 -3.37
N LEU A 146 3.58 -16.60 -3.02
CA LEU A 146 3.85 -17.55 -1.93
C LEU A 146 5.16 -18.36 -2.10
N GLN A 147 5.73 -18.44 -3.30
CA GLN A 147 6.99 -19.15 -3.53
C GLN A 147 8.23 -18.26 -3.31
N GLN A 148 8.04 -16.95 -3.18
CA GLN A 148 9.10 -15.98 -3.00
C GLN A 148 9.23 -15.43 -1.57
N ASP A 149 8.23 -15.68 -0.72
CA ASP A 149 8.25 -15.45 0.74
C ASP A 149 9.11 -16.49 1.49
#